data_AF-A0A392QEP8-F1
#
_entry.id   AF-A0A392QEP8-F1
#
_cell.length_a   1.000
_cell.length_b   1.000
_cell.length_c   1.000
_cell.angle_alpha   90.00
_cell.angle_beta   90.00
_cell.angle_gamma   90.00
#
_symmetry.space_group_name_H-M   'P 1'
#
loop_
_entity.id
_entity.type
_entity.pdbx_description
1 polymer ?
#
loop_
_entity_poly.entity_id
_entity_poly.type
_entity_poly.pdbx_seq_one_letter_code
_entity_poly.pdbx_strand_id
1 'polypeptide(L)'
;DFINRTRKSSAASTLSTATTRAREARRQRKRGKIRPGSADEELALMDHLKGMSLRVEARRELKSLLVALMMFGEGETARKLQQMGENFQLSQMAAVRLAEDTISNDTINEYAHTLEQYTRKVRDEMNNSEALSWRIKVFLTYE
;
A
#
# COMPACT_ATOMS: atom_id res chain seq x y z
N ASP A 1 -66.30 -33.86 0.85
CA ASP A 1 -66.09 -32.57 1.54
C ASP A 1 -64.74 -31.99 1.07
N PHE A 2 -64.71 -31.00 0.17
CA PHE A 2 -64.79 -29.54 0.44
C PHE A 2 -63.66 -29.09 1.41
N ILE A 3 -62.68 -28.21 1.12
CA ILE A 3 -62.42 -27.27 0.01
C ILE A 3 -60.97 -26.72 0.10
N ASN A 4 -60.36 -26.31 -1.03
CA ASN A 4 -59.53 -25.08 -1.28
C ASN A 4 -58.36 -24.69 -0.32
N ARG A 5 -57.23 -24.05 -0.70
CA ARG A 5 -56.67 -23.47 -1.93
C ARG A 5 -55.29 -22.83 -1.62
N THR A 6 -54.34 -22.92 -2.56
CA THR A 6 -53.37 -21.89 -3.02
C THR A 6 -52.12 -21.38 -2.24
N ARG A 7 -51.02 -21.32 -3.04
CA ARG A 7 -49.90 -20.33 -3.14
C ARG A 7 -48.76 -20.51 -2.12
N LYS A 8 -47.48 -20.27 -2.42
CA LYS A 8 -46.84 -19.39 -3.41
C LYS A 8 -45.36 -19.80 -3.56
N SER A 9 -44.82 -19.66 -4.77
CA SER A 9 -43.38 -19.68 -5.06
C SER A 9 -42.61 -18.61 -4.26
N SER A 10 -41.31 -18.85 -4.03
CA SER A 10 -40.30 -17.80 -3.89
C SER A 10 -38.89 -18.38 -4.05
N ALA A 11 -38.42 -18.45 -5.29
CA ALA A 11 -37.01 -18.29 -5.58
C ALA A 11 -36.64 -16.84 -5.29
N ALA A 12 -35.73 -16.61 -4.35
CA ALA A 12 -35.20 -15.28 -4.06
C ALA A 12 -33.68 -15.31 -4.24
N SER A 13 -33.25 -15.13 -5.49
CA SER A 13 -31.97 -14.50 -5.80
C SER A 13 -32.11 -13.01 -5.49
N THR A 14 -31.40 -12.50 -4.48
CA THR A 14 -31.15 -11.05 -4.38
C THR A 14 -29.73 -10.78 -3.88
N LEU A 15 -28.93 -10.34 -4.85
CA LEU A 15 -27.77 -9.48 -4.76
C LEU A 15 -27.73 -8.64 -3.46
N SER A 16 -26.82 -8.98 -2.54
CA SER A 16 -26.56 -8.19 -1.33
C SER A 16 -25.39 -7.22 -1.54
N THR A 17 -25.52 -6.30 -2.49
CA THR A 17 -24.47 -5.29 -2.82
C THR A 17 -24.90 -3.86 -2.44
N ALA A 18 -26.11 -3.67 -1.91
CA ALA A 18 -26.65 -2.36 -1.55
C ALA A 18 -26.21 -1.87 -0.14
N THR A 19 -25.92 -2.79 0.78
CA THR A 19 -25.59 -2.45 2.18
C THR A 19 -24.15 -1.98 2.36
N THR A 20 -23.22 -2.40 1.51
CA THR A 20 -21.82 -1.92 1.48
C THR A 20 -21.73 -0.50 0.94
N ARG A 21 -22.40 -0.19 -0.18
CA ARG A 21 -22.45 1.17 -0.76
C ARG A 21 -23.06 2.20 0.20
N ALA A 22 -24.09 1.83 0.95
CA ALA A 22 -24.70 2.73 1.93
C ALA A 22 -23.76 3.08 3.11
N ARG A 23 -22.87 2.16 3.50
CA ARG A 23 -21.84 2.40 4.52
C ARG A 23 -20.71 3.28 4.00
N GLU A 24 -20.24 3.07 2.76
CA GLU A 24 -19.29 3.95 2.08
C GLU A 24 -19.86 5.36 1.87
N ALA A 25 -21.10 5.48 1.39
CA ALA A 25 -21.76 6.77 1.20
C ALA A 25 -21.95 7.54 2.52
N ARG A 26 -22.18 6.85 3.64
CA ARG A 26 -22.20 7.46 4.98
C ARG A 26 -20.82 7.92 5.46
N ARG A 27 -19.75 7.21 5.11
CA ARG A 27 -18.36 7.62 5.41
C ARG A 27 -17.95 8.86 4.62
N GLN A 28 -18.39 8.98 3.37
CA GLN A 28 -18.15 10.19 2.55
C GLN A 28 -18.87 11.42 3.11
N ARG A 29 -20.09 11.27 3.65
CA ARG A 29 -20.88 12.38 4.22
C ARG A 29 -20.41 12.86 5.61
N LYS A 30 -19.56 12.08 6.29
CA LYS A 30 -18.96 12.44 7.59
C LYS A 30 -17.46 12.74 7.47
N ARG A 31 -16.97 13.13 6.29
CA ARG A 31 -15.70 13.86 6.20
C ARG A 31 -15.96 15.22 6.86
N GLY A 32 -15.63 15.34 8.15
CA GLY A 32 -15.39 16.65 8.74
C GLY A 32 -14.43 17.42 7.83
N LYS A 33 -14.51 18.76 7.81
CA LYS A 33 -13.57 19.58 7.05
C LYS A 33 -12.16 19.21 7.51
N ILE A 34 -11.44 18.39 6.74
CA ILE A 34 -10.01 18.20 6.93
C ILE A 34 -9.45 19.59 6.64
N ARG A 35 -9.02 20.27 7.70
CA ARG A 35 -8.37 21.55 7.52
C ARG A 35 -7.05 21.24 6.84
N PRO A 36 -6.70 21.94 5.75
CA PRO A 36 -5.36 21.82 5.19
C PRO A 36 -4.34 22.09 6.31
N GLY A 37 -3.25 21.32 6.33
CA GLY A 37 -2.14 21.57 7.24
C GLY A 37 -1.54 22.94 6.94
N SER A 38 -0.77 23.49 7.89
CA SER A 38 0.06 24.66 7.55
C SER A 38 1.19 24.23 6.62
N ALA A 39 1.74 25.16 5.82
CA ALA A 39 2.88 24.87 4.96
C ALA A 39 4.07 24.25 5.75
N ASP A 40 4.32 24.76 6.96
CA ASP A 40 5.35 24.23 7.86
C ASP A 40 5.06 22.80 8.32
N GLU A 41 3.79 22.45 8.55
CA GLU A 41 3.37 21.09 8.91
C GLU A 41 3.54 20.13 7.74
N GLU A 42 3.17 20.55 6.52
CA GLU A 42 3.34 19.75 5.30
C GLU A 42 4.82 19.46 5.00
N LEU A 43 5.69 20.45 5.17
CA LEU A 43 7.14 20.28 5.05
C LEU A 43 7.70 19.34 6.13
N ALA A 44 7.26 19.49 7.38
CA ALA A 44 7.69 18.61 8.48
C ALA A 44 7.27 17.15 8.25
N LEU A 45 6.06 16.92 7.71
CA LEU A 45 5.59 15.58 7.34
C LEU A 45 6.41 14.98 6.19
N MET A 46 6.78 15.79 5.19
CA MET A 46 7.66 15.37 4.10
C MET A 46 9.04 14.98 4.63
N ASP A 47 9.65 15.81 5.49
CA ASP A 47 10.96 15.53 6.08
C ASP A 47 10.94 14.26 6.95
N HIS A 48 9.88 14.07 7.73
CA HIS A 48 9.66 12.85 8.48
C HIS A 48 9.62 11.63 7.55
N LEU A 49 8.85 11.71 6.45
CA LEU A 49 8.72 10.64 5.48
C LEU A 49 10.06 10.29 4.82
N LYS A 50 10.91 11.28 4.52
CA LYS A 50 12.29 11.08 4.04
C LYS A 50 13.15 10.39 5.12
N GLY A 51 13.00 10.81 6.37
CA GLY A 51 13.70 10.25 7.53
C GLY A 51 13.37 8.79 7.82
N MET A 52 12.20 8.29 7.38
CA MET A 52 11.79 6.89 7.49
C MET A 52 12.47 5.95 6.50
N SER A 53 13.28 6.46 5.57
CA SER A 53 13.99 5.62 4.58
C SER A 53 14.91 4.58 5.24
N LEU A 54 15.02 3.41 4.60
CA LEU A 54 15.92 2.33 5.03
C LEU A 54 17.38 2.78 4.92
N ARG A 55 17.97 3.12 6.07
CA ARG A 55 19.39 3.49 6.18
C ARG A 55 20.28 2.35 5.70
N VAL A 56 21.50 2.69 5.28
CA VAL A 56 22.50 1.72 4.81
C VAL A 56 22.77 0.64 5.86
N GLU A 57 22.85 1.02 7.14
CA GLU A 57 23.05 0.11 8.27
C GLU A 57 21.86 -0.84 8.45
N ALA A 58 20.64 -0.32 8.48
CA ALA A 58 19.43 -1.13 8.57
C ALA A 58 19.31 -2.13 7.41
N ARG A 59 19.74 -1.76 6.19
CA ARG A 59 19.81 -2.69 5.05
C ARG A 59 20.82 -3.82 5.26
N ARG A 60 21.97 -3.53 5.87
CA ARG A 60 22.98 -4.55 6.22
C ARG A 60 22.49 -5.50 7.31
N GLU A 61 21.83 -4.96 8.33
CA GLU A 61 21.24 -5.75 9.41
C GLU A 61 20.08 -6.62 8.89
N LEU A 62 19.21 -6.06 8.05
CA LEU A 62 18.12 -6.80 7.41
C LEU A 62 18.65 -7.98 6.57
N LYS A 63 19.70 -7.76 5.77
CA LYS A 63 20.36 -8.84 5.02
C LYS A 63 20.92 -9.92 5.94
N SER A 64 21.58 -9.53 7.03
CA SER A 64 22.14 -10.47 8.00
C SER A 64 21.06 -11.32 8.68
N LEU A 65 19.94 -10.68 9.04
CA LEU A 65 18.78 -11.36 9.61
C LEU A 65 18.15 -12.35 8.63
N LEU A 66 17.98 -11.96 7.36
CA LEU A 66 17.45 -12.86 6.33
C LEU A 66 18.34 -14.09 6.14
N VAL A 67 19.66 -13.91 6.14
CA VAL A 67 20.63 -15.03 6.05
C VAL A 67 20.53 -15.92 7.28
N ALA A 68 20.45 -15.35 8.49
CA ALA A 68 20.30 -16.11 9.72
C ALA A 68 19.03 -16.96 9.71
N LEU A 69 17.88 -16.38 9.35
CA LEU A 69 16.61 -17.11 9.23
C LEU A 69 16.74 -18.29 8.25
N MET A 70 17.39 -18.08 7.10
CA MET A 70 17.64 -19.18 6.15
C MET A 70 18.49 -20.30 6.74
N MET A 71 19.55 -19.97 7.49
CA MET A 71 20.43 -20.94 8.13
C MET A 71 19.72 -21.77 9.20
N PHE A 72 18.71 -21.20 9.87
CA PHE A 72 17.89 -21.91 10.86
C PHE A 72 16.71 -22.68 10.25
N GLY A 73 16.57 -22.69 8.91
CA GLY A 73 15.46 -23.37 8.23
C GLY A 73 14.15 -22.56 8.20
N GLU A 74 14.17 -21.30 8.63
CA GLU A 74 13.03 -20.38 8.70
C GLU A 74 12.78 -19.67 7.35
N GLY A 75 12.77 -20.44 6.25
CA GLY A 75 12.72 -19.90 4.89
C GLY A 75 11.42 -19.15 4.57
N GLU A 76 10.28 -19.58 5.10
CA GLU A 76 9.00 -18.88 4.90
C GLU A 76 8.99 -17.53 5.62
N THR A 77 9.51 -17.50 6.85
CA THR A 77 9.67 -16.27 7.64
C THR A 77 10.61 -15.29 6.92
N ALA A 78 11.74 -15.77 6.41
CA ALA A 78 12.68 -14.96 5.64
C ALA A 78 12.04 -14.41 4.35
N ARG A 79 11.27 -15.22 3.63
CA ARG A 79 10.54 -14.79 2.42
C ARG A 79 9.54 -13.68 2.73
N LYS A 80 8.72 -13.85 3.76
CA LYS A 80 7.74 -12.84 4.21
C LYS A 80 8.42 -11.54 4.64
N LEU A 81 9.52 -11.65 5.37
CA LEU A 81 10.31 -10.50 5.81
C LEU A 81 10.88 -9.73 4.62
N GLN A 82 11.46 -10.43 3.63
CA GLN A 82 11.96 -9.78 2.43
C GLN A 82 10.83 -9.09 1.67
N GLN A 83 9.70 -9.76 1.44
CA GLN A 83 8.55 -9.15 0.78
C GLN A 83 8.04 -7.91 1.51
N MET A 84 7.99 -7.94 2.84
CA MET A 84 7.59 -6.80 3.65
C MET A 84 8.59 -5.63 3.53
N GLY A 85 9.90 -5.92 3.57
CA GLY A 85 10.94 -4.90 3.40
C GLY A 85 10.92 -4.26 2.01
N GLU A 86 10.70 -5.05 0.96
CA GLU A 86 10.54 -4.57 -0.41
C GLU A 86 9.30 -3.66 -0.54
N ASN A 87 8.16 -4.10 -0.01
CA ASN A 87 6.92 -3.31 -0.03
C ASN A 87 7.05 -2.00 0.77
N PHE A 88 7.71 -2.05 1.93
CA PHE A 88 7.98 -0.85 2.74
C PHE A 88 8.84 0.15 1.97
N GLN A 89 9.97 -0.30 1.42
CA GLN A 89 10.88 0.57 0.69
C GLN A 89 10.22 1.17 -0.56
N LEU A 90 9.48 0.35 -1.30
CA LEU A 90 8.73 0.80 -2.47
C LEU A 90 7.68 1.86 -2.10
N SER A 91 6.87 1.59 -1.08
CA SER A 91 5.79 2.49 -0.64
C SER A 91 6.35 3.79 -0.09
N GLN A 92 7.45 3.73 0.67
CA GLN A 92 8.12 4.91 1.22
C GLN A 92 8.70 5.79 0.11
N MET A 93 9.42 5.21 -0.87
CA MET A 93 9.95 5.96 -2.01
C MET A 93 8.84 6.57 -2.87
N ALA A 94 7.75 5.83 -3.11
CA ALA A 94 6.59 6.33 -3.85
C ALA A 94 5.92 7.50 -3.13
N ALA A 95 5.75 7.39 -1.81
CA ALA A 95 5.14 8.44 -1.00
C ALA A 95 6.02 9.71 -0.94
N VAL A 96 7.35 9.57 -0.82
CA VAL A 96 8.27 10.72 -0.84
C VAL A 96 8.17 11.47 -2.17
N ARG A 97 8.22 10.75 -3.29
CA ARG A 97 8.14 11.38 -4.62
C ARG A 97 6.79 12.02 -4.88
N LEU A 98 5.72 11.36 -4.47
CA LEU A 98 4.38 11.93 -4.55
C LEU A 98 4.31 13.24 -3.76
N ALA A 99 4.85 13.29 -2.54
CA ALA A 99 4.89 14.49 -1.73
C ALA A 99 5.74 15.60 -2.37
N GLU A 100 6.93 15.28 -2.89
CA GLU A 100 7.82 16.23 -3.57
C GLU A 100 7.16 16.85 -4.82
N ASP A 101 6.52 16.01 -5.65
CA ASP A 101 5.85 16.46 -6.87
C ASP A 101 4.56 17.25 -6.59
N THR A 102 3.93 17.01 -5.44
CA THR A 102 2.73 17.75 -4.99
C THR A 102 3.10 19.10 -4.40
N ILE A 103 4.19 19.19 -3.64
CA ILE A 103 4.67 20.47 -3.05
C ILE A 103 5.25 21.39 -4.14
N SER A 104 5.88 20.82 -5.17
CA SER A 104 6.48 21.60 -6.26
C SER A 104 5.50 22.06 -7.35
N ASN A 105 4.29 21.48 -7.41
CA ASN A 105 3.26 21.86 -8.38
C ASN A 105 2.05 22.48 -7.69
N ASP A 106 1.70 23.72 -8.07
CA ASP A 106 0.55 24.46 -7.53
C ASP A 106 -0.82 23.89 -8.02
N THR A 107 -0.79 22.84 -8.84
CA THR A 107 -1.99 22.15 -9.35
C THR A 107 -1.92 20.66 -9.09
N ILE A 108 -2.71 20.16 -8.14
CA ILE A 108 -2.84 18.73 -7.87
C ILE A 108 -3.77 18.11 -8.91
N ASN A 109 -3.21 17.34 -9.84
CA ASN A 109 -3.99 16.41 -10.66
C ASN A 109 -4.30 15.12 -9.87
N GLU A 110 -5.49 15.04 -9.28
CA GLU A 110 -5.93 13.87 -8.48
C GLU A 110 -5.89 12.53 -9.23
N TYR A 111 -5.90 12.54 -10.57
CA TYR A 111 -5.82 11.31 -11.39
C TYR A 111 -4.38 10.90 -11.73
N ALA A 112 -3.42 11.83 -11.68
CA ALA A 112 -2.01 11.56 -11.97
C ALA A 112 -1.15 11.44 -10.70
N HIS A 113 -1.57 12.07 -9.60
CA HIS A 113 -0.89 12.05 -8.31
C HIS A 113 -1.51 11.01 -7.38
N THR A 114 -1.55 9.75 -7.83
CA THR A 114 -1.97 8.62 -6.99
C THR A 114 -0.77 7.79 -6.55
N LEU A 115 -0.81 7.28 -5.32
CA LEU A 115 0.27 6.46 -4.77
C LEU A 115 0.53 5.22 -5.63
N GLU A 116 -0.51 4.64 -6.24
CA GLU A 116 -0.40 3.47 -7.12
C GLU A 116 0.45 3.76 -8.37
N GLN A 117 0.28 4.94 -8.98
CA GLN A 117 1.08 5.33 -10.14
C GLN A 117 2.55 5.56 -9.79
N TYR A 118 2.80 6.21 -8.65
CA TYR A 118 4.16 6.41 -8.15
C TYR A 118 4.81 5.08 -7.73
N THR A 119 4.06 4.17 -7.12
CA THR A 119 4.51 2.82 -6.79
C THR A 119 4.94 2.07 -8.06
N ARG A 120 4.21 2.20 -9.16
CA ARG A 120 4.60 1.59 -10.44
C ARG A 120 5.89 2.20 -11.00
N LYS A 121 5.98 3.54 -11.05
CA LYS A 121 7.18 4.25 -11.55
C LYS A 121 8.43 3.89 -10.73
N VAL A 122 8.32 3.95 -9.40
CA VAL A 122 9.43 3.64 -8.49
C VAL A 122 9.87 2.19 -8.63
N ARG A 123 8.95 1.24 -8.84
CA ARG A 123 9.28 -0.17 -9.03
C ARG A 123 10.24 -0.38 -10.20
N ASP A 124 9.96 0.26 -11.34
CA ASP A 124 10.78 0.14 -12.54
C ASP A 124 12.20 0.70 -12.33
N GLU A 125 12.32 1.81 -11.58
CA GLU A 125 13.62 2.40 -11.25
C GLU A 125 14.39 1.61 -10.20
N MET A 126 13.68 1.06 -9.21
CA MET A 126 14.26 0.28 -8.12
C MET A 126 14.87 -1.04 -8.62
N ASN A 127 14.32 -1.61 -9.70
CA ASN A 127 14.90 -2.76 -10.39
C ASN A 127 16.29 -2.46 -10.99
N ASN A 128 16.57 -1.19 -11.31
CA ASN A 128 17.83 -0.73 -11.89
C ASN A 128 18.79 -0.13 -10.85
N SER A 129 18.42 -0.13 -9.56
CA SER A 129 19.13 0.58 -8.49
C SER A 129 19.72 -0.35 -7.43
N GLU A 130 20.80 0.09 -6.78
CA GLU A 130 21.40 -0.57 -5.60
C GLU A 130 20.48 -0.51 -4.36
N ALA A 131 19.33 0.16 -4.46
CA ALA A 131 18.29 0.24 -3.46
C ALA A 131 17.93 -1.12 -2.84
N LEU A 132 17.92 -2.20 -3.63
CA LEU A 132 17.54 -3.54 -3.20
C LEU A 132 18.70 -4.56 -3.14
N SER A 133 19.93 -4.09 -2.93
CA SER A 133 21.13 -4.95 -2.79
C SER A 133 21.11 -5.88 -1.56
N TRP A 134 20.18 -5.65 -0.63
CA TRP A 134 19.97 -6.44 0.57
C TRP A 134 19.14 -7.71 0.35
N ARG A 135 18.44 -7.84 -0.79
CA ARG A 135 17.60 -9.01 -1.12
C ARG A 135 18.43 -10.30 -1.21
N ILE A 136 17.83 -11.40 -0.78
CA ILE A 136 18.36 -12.74 -1.03
C ILE A 136 17.85 -13.21 -2.40
N LYS A 137 18.78 -13.57 -3.29
CA LYS A 137 18.48 -13.99 -4.66
C LYS A 137 17.56 -15.21 -4.75
N VAL A 138 17.61 -16.09 -3.76
CA VAL A 138 16.78 -17.31 -3.66
C VAL A 138 15.28 -16.99 -3.66
N PHE A 139 14.89 -15.78 -3.22
CA PHE A 139 13.49 -15.35 -3.18
C PHE A 139 13.07 -14.50 -4.37
N LEU A 140 13.97 -14.19 -5.30
CA LEU A 140 13.61 -13.46 -6.50
C LEU A 140 12.84 -14.40 -7.43
N THR A 141 11.56 -14.09 -7.66
CA THR A 141 10.82 -14.66 -8.78
C THR A 141 11.33 -14.01 -10.05
N TYR A 142 11.87 -14.81 -10.96
CA TYR A 142 12.07 -14.36 -12.34
C TYR A 142 10.67 -14.18 -12.93
N GLU A 143 10.29 -12.93 -13.20
CA GLU A 143 9.18 -12.62 -14.11
C GLU A 143 9.68 -12.68 -15.57
#